data_AF-F0S3H9-F1
#
_entry.id   AF-F0S3H9-F1
#
_cell.length_a   1.000
_cell.length_b   1.000
_cell.length_c   1.000
_cell.angle_alpha   90.00
_cell.angle_beta   90.00
_cell.angle_gamma   90.00
#
_symmetry.space_group_name_H-M   'P 1'
#
loop_
_entity.id
_entity.type
_entity.pdbx_description
1 polymer ?
#
loop_
_entity_poly.entity_id
_entity_poly.type
_entity_poly.pdbx_seq_one_letter_code
_entity_poly.pdbx_strand_id
1 'polypeptide(L)'
;MKTVKVIFRNGVFVPLEKIEIPEGTEGITVYLDSRKRDKKPSWWHQLDIEEKKKEALLEFSKKLAEKVAFVDIKVVAENEELEIFVIVLDEFESLKPVMETALSLYEDLGVYLPVQVISKRKLLRWKEQRNKVYDLIKKGVSIK
;
A
#
# COMPACT_ATOMS: atom_id res chain seq x y z
N MET A 1 -33.94 -4.00 1.77
CA MET A 1 -33.01 -3.90 2.92
C MET A 1 -33.05 -2.47 3.44
N LYS A 2 -33.22 -2.27 4.75
CA LYS A 2 -33.07 -0.96 5.39
C LYS A 2 -31.79 -0.98 6.22
N THR A 3 -30.94 0.03 6.06
CA THR A 3 -29.70 0.16 6.84
C THR A 3 -29.94 1.16 7.95
N VAL A 4 -29.61 0.78 9.18
CA VAL A 4 -29.71 1.66 10.35
C VAL A 4 -28.29 1.92 10.86
N LYS A 5 -27.94 3.19 11.02
CA LYS A 5 -26.69 3.55 11.69
C LYS A 5 -26.90 3.48 13.19
N VAL A 6 -25.96 2.85 13.88
CA VAL A 6 -26.01 2.60 15.32
C VAL A 6 -24.70 3.02 15.97
N ILE A 7 -24.75 3.30 17.27
CA ILE A 7 -23.58 3.38 18.15
C ILE A 7 -23.56 2.18 19.08
N PHE A 8 -22.41 1.51 19.19
CA PHE A 8 -22.24 0.43 20.16
C PHE A 8 -21.84 1.02 21.51
N ARG A 9 -22.69 0.86 22.52
CA ARG A 9 -22.42 1.37 23.88
C ARG A 9 -22.92 0.36 24.90
N ASN A 10 -22.04 -0.02 25.84
CA ASN A 10 -22.36 -0.93 26.94
C ASN A 10 -22.99 -2.26 26.50
N GLY A 11 -22.51 -2.85 25.41
CA GLY A 11 -23.02 -4.14 24.92
C GLY A 11 -24.28 -4.07 24.04
N VAL A 12 -24.78 -2.87 23.73
CA VAL A 12 -26.01 -2.68 22.94
C VAL A 12 -25.75 -1.76 21.75
N PHE A 13 -26.37 -2.05 20.60
CA PHE A 13 -26.41 -1.17 19.44
C PHE A 13 -27.59 -0.20 19.55
N VAL A 14 -27.30 1.09 19.69
CA VAL A 14 -28.30 2.14 19.83
C VAL A 14 -28.44 2.88 18.49
N PRO A 15 -29.63 2.91 17.85
CA PRO A 15 -29.86 3.67 16.64
C PRO A 15 -29.54 5.16 16.81
N LEU A 16 -28.86 5.75 15.83
CA LEU A 16 -28.58 7.20 15.80
C LEU A 16 -29.80 8.02 15.35
N GLU A 17 -30.73 7.37 14.66
CA GLU A 17 -31.98 7.96 14.19
C GLU A 17 -33.14 7.29 14.93
N LYS A 18 -34.21 8.04 15.18
CA LYS A 18 -35.41 7.50 15.84
C LYS A 18 -36.10 6.52 14.89
N ILE A 19 -35.90 5.23 15.13
CA ILE A 19 -36.50 4.14 14.37
C ILE A 19 -37.05 3.08 15.31
N GLU A 20 -38.23 2.55 15.00
CA GLU A 20 -38.82 1.41 15.69
C GLU A 20 -38.43 0.14 14.95
N ILE A 21 -37.71 -0.75 15.65
CA ILE A 21 -37.33 -2.08 15.18
C ILE A 21 -38.07 -3.08 16.07
N PRO A 22 -38.95 -3.93 15.53
CA PRO A 22 -39.67 -4.92 16.32
C PRO A 22 -38.73 -5.86 17.08
N GLU A 23 -39.12 -6.26 18.28
CA GLU A 23 -38.38 -7.26 19.06
C GLU A 23 -38.29 -8.59 18.28
N GLY A 24 -37.15 -9.27 18.37
CA GLY A 24 -36.87 -10.51 17.62
C GLY A 24 -36.40 -10.29 16.18
N THR A 25 -36.22 -9.04 15.73
CA THR A 25 -35.65 -8.76 14.40
C THR A 25 -34.18 -9.20 14.32
N GLU A 26 -33.85 -10.10 13.40
CA GLU A 26 -32.47 -10.46 13.08
C GLU A 26 -31.77 -9.34 12.31
N GLY A 27 -30.53 -9.03 12.70
CA GLY A 27 -29.72 -7.98 12.10
C GLY A 27 -28.29 -8.42 11.84
N ILE A 28 -27.72 -7.96 10.73
CA ILE A 28 -26.31 -8.13 10.40
C ILE A 28 -25.58 -6.85 10.77
N THR A 29 -24.56 -6.94 11.63
CA THR A 29 -23.72 -5.80 11.98
C THR A 29 -22.49 -5.76 11.08
N VAL A 30 -22.24 -4.62 10.45
CA VAL A 30 -21.03 -4.37 9.66
C VAL A 30 -20.16 -3.37 10.41
N TYR A 31 -18.94 -3.80 10.77
CA TYR A 31 -17.94 -2.92 11.37
C TYR A 31 -17.17 -2.19 10.27
N LEU A 32 -17.36 -0.87 10.19
CA LEU A 32 -16.48 -0.02 9.40
C LEU A 32 -15.29 0.34 10.30
N ASP A 33 -14.12 -0.22 9.99
CA ASP A 33 -12.89 0.13 10.70
C ASP A 33 -12.51 1.58 10.41
N SER A 34 -12.96 2.49 11.28
CA SER A 34 -12.67 3.92 11.18
C SER A 34 -11.19 4.27 11.36
N ARG A 35 -10.33 3.30 11.73
CA ARG A 35 -8.87 3.48 11.78
C ARG A 35 -8.22 3.56 10.38
N LYS A 36 -8.96 3.28 9.30
CA LYS A 36 -8.49 3.42 7.92
C LYS A 36 -8.84 4.76 7.24
N ARG A 37 -9.00 5.85 7.99
CA ARG A 37 -8.72 7.19 7.42
C ARG A 37 -7.26 7.53 7.63
N ASP A 38 -6.37 6.65 7.17
CA ASP A 38 -5.00 7.05 6.94
C ASP A 38 -5.03 8.22 5.97
N LYS A 39 -4.45 9.34 6.40
CA LYS A 39 -4.30 10.51 5.54
C LYS A 39 -3.50 10.04 4.32
N LYS A 40 -4.12 10.08 3.13
CA LYS A 40 -3.48 9.66 1.89
C LYS A 40 -2.09 10.34 1.81
N PRO A 41 -1.01 9.57 1.61
CA PRO A 41 0.34 10.14 1.55
C PRO A 41 0.46 11.10 0.36
N SER A 42 1.42 12.00 0.41
CA SER A 42 1.61 13.05 -0.61
C SER A 42 1.80 12.51 -2.02
N TRP A 43 2.31 11.28 -2.16
CA TRP A 43 2.51 10.61 -3.43
C TRP A 43 1.23 10.00 -4.02
N TRP A 44 0.15 9.85 -3.25
CA TRP A 44 -1.05 9.10 -3.66
C TRP A 44 -1.69 9.61 -4.95
N HIS A 45 -1.67 10.94 -5.13
CA HIS A 45 -2.23 11.61 -6.31
C HIS A 45 -1.22 11.77 -7.45
N GLN A 46 0.04 11.39 -7.25
CA GLN A 46 1.08 11.43 -8.29
C GLN A 46 1.07 10.16 -9.16
N LEU A 47 0.41 9.10 -8.69
CA LEU A 47 0.26 7.85 -9.42
C LEU A 47 -1.15 7.78 -10.03
N ASP A 48 -1.23 7.64 -11.34
CA ASP A 48 -2.49 7.37 -12.06
C ASP A 48 -2.66 5.87 -12.28
N ILE A 49 -2.95 5.16 -11.20
CA ILE A 49 -3.16 3.70 -11.16
C ILE A 49 -4.39 3.37 -10.32
N GLU A 50 -4.88 2.15 -10.41
CA GLU A 50 -6.00 1.64 -9.61
C GLU A 50 -5.80 1.89 -8.10
N GLU A 51 -6.86 2.31 -7.40
CA GLU A 51 -6.78 2.58 -5.95
C GLU A 51 -6.35 1.34 -5.15
N LYS A 52 -6.76 0.13 -5.56
CA LYS A 52 -6.32 -1.13 -4.94
C LYS A 52 -4.79 -1.31 -5.00
N LYS A 53 -4.15 -0.89 -6.10
CA LYS A 53 -2.68 -0.92 -6.24
C LYS A 53 -2.02 0.13 -5.34
N LYS A 54 -2.61 1.32 -5.19
CA LYS A 54 -2.11 2.35 -4.27
C LYS A 54 -2.17 1.91 -2.81
N GLU A 55 -3.26 1.26 -2.42
CA GLU A 55 -3.42 0.66 -1.09
C GLU A 55 -2.35 -0.40 -0.84
N ALA A 56 -2.11 -1.30 -1.81
CA ALA A 56 -1.04 -2.30 -1.73
C ALA A 56 0.35 -1.66 -1.64
N LEU A 57 0.62 -0.58 -2.39
CA LEU A 57 1.90 0.15 -2.32
C LEU A 57 2.12 0.82 -0.95
N LEU A 58 1.06 1.38 -0.35
CA LEU A 58 1.15 1.97 0.98
C LEU A 58 1.46 0.90 2.04
N GLU A 59 0.75 -0.22 1.99
CA GLU A 59 0.99 -1.35 2.90
C GLU A 59 2.39 -1.95 2.70
N PHE A 60 2.84 -2.04 1.45
CA PHE A 60 4.21 -2.45 1.12
C PHE A 60 5.26 -1.54 1.74
N SER A 61 5.14 -0.23 1.54
CA SER A 61 6.09 0.75 2.09
C SER A 61 6.17 0.64 3.62
N LYS A 62 5.00 0.55 4.29
CA LYS A 62 4.93 0.40 5.75
C LYS A 62 5.57 -0.91 6.25
N LYS A 63 5.10 -2.06 5.75
CA LYS A 63 5.61 -3.38 6.15
C LYS A 63 7.11 -3.52 5.86
N LEU A 64 7.58 -2.94 4.75
CA LEU A 64 8.98 -3.01 4.38
C LEU A 64 9.87 -2.18 5.30
N ALA A 65 9.42 -0.98 5.69
CA ALA A 65 10.16 -0.09 6.59
C ALA A 65 10.44 -0.71 7.97
N GLU A 66 9.61 -1.66 8.41
CA GLU A 66 9.81 -2.40 9.66
C GLU A 66 10.93 -3.46 9.56
N LYS A 67 11.24 -3.93 8.35
CA LYS A 67 12.12 -5.09 8.12
C LYS A 67 13.43 -4.75 7.43
N VAL A 68 13.46 -3.70 6.62
CA VAL A 68 14.57 -3.40 5.71
C VAL A 68 14.90 -1.92 5.75
N ALA A 69 16.17 -1.61 5.97
CA ALA A 69 16.68 -0.26 5.76
C ALA A 69 16.83 0.02 4.25
N PHE A 70 15.94 0.86 3.71
CA PHE A 70 16.02 1.30 2.32
C PHE A 70 16.30 2.80 2.21
N VAL A 71 16.93 3.19 1.09
CA VAL A 71 17.20 4.57 0.72
C VAL A 71 15.91 5.24 0.26
N ASP A 72 15.22 4.61 -0.69
CA ASP A 72 13.98 5.07 -1.29
C ASP A 72 13.23 3.88 -1.94
N ILE A 73 11.93 4.04 -2.17
CA ILE A 73 11.11 3.14 -2.98
C ILE A 73 10.56 3.97 -4.14
N LYS A 74 10.97 3.63 -5.36
CA LYS A 74 10.58 4.32 -6.58
C LYS A 74 9.52 3.53 -7.33
N VAL A 75 8.41 4.17 -7.64
CA VAL A 75 7.35 3.60 -8.45
C VAL A 75 7.36 4.27 -9.81
N VAL A 76 7.52 3.46 -10.85
CA VAL A 76 7.41 3.87 -12.25
C VAL A 76 6.09 3.30 -12.77
N ALA A 77 5.22 4.17 -13.27
CA ALA A 77 3.95 3.78 -13.87
C ALA A 77 3.86 4.40 -15.25
N GLU A 78 3.93 3.59 -16.30
CA GLU A 78 3.80 4.01 -17.70
C GLU A 78 2.88 3.01 -18.43
N ASN A 79 1.91 3.48 -19.20
CA ASN A 79 1.02 2.66 -20.04
C ASN A 79 0.38 1.46 -19.31
N GLU A 80 -0.14 1.67 -18.10
CA GLU A 80 -0.74 0.63 -17.22
C GLU A 80 0.26 -0.39 -16.64
N GLU A 81 1.51 -0.36 -17.07
CA GLU A 81 2.60 -1.13 -16.46
C GLU A 81 3.12 -0.40 -15.22
N LEU A 82 3.26 -1.16 -14.14
CA LEU A 82 3.77 -0.70 -12.86
C LEU A 82 5.12 -1.40 -12.64
N GLU A 83 6.14 -0.68 -12.21
CA GLU A 83 7.39 -1.26 -11.71
C GLU A 83 7.81 -0.57 -10.41
N ILE A 84 8.28 -1.36 -9.44
CA ILE A 84 8.65 -0.87 -8.11
C ILE A 84 10.12 -1.17 -7.87
N PHE A 85 10.93 -0.14 -7.65
CA PHE A 85 12.35 -0.25 -7.35
C PHE A 85 12.61 0.06 -5.89
N VAL A 86 13.03 -0.94 -5.13
CA VAL A 86 13.50 -0.73 -3.75
C VAL A 86 15.00 -0.47 -3.80
N ILE A 87 15.40 0.76 -3.46
CA ILE A 87 16.79 1.18 -3.48
C ILE A 87 17.39 0.93 -2.11
N VAL A 88 18.35 0.01 -2.02
CA VAL A 88 18.96 -0.43 -0.76
C VAL A 88 20.46 -0.17 -0.73
N LEU A 89 21.11 -0.35 0.42
CA LEU A 89 22.57 -0.33 0.50
C LEU A 89 23.17 -1.68 0.09
N ASP A 90 22.61 -2.77 0.63
CA ASP A 90 23.02 -4.15 0.36
C ASP A 90 21.87 -4.92 -0.31
N GLU A 91 22.06 -5.32 -1.58
CA GLU A 91 21.08 -6.12 -2.34
C GLU A 91 20.89 -7.51 -1.73
N PHE A 92 21.94 -8.15 -1.23
CA PHE A 92 21.92 -9.55 -0.82
C PHE A 92 21.13 -9.74 0.48
N GLU A 93 21.38 -8.88 1.47
CA GLU A 93 20.65 -8.90 2.74
C GLU A 93 19.19 -8.46 2.58
N SER A 94 18.92 -7.54 1.65
CA SER A 94 17.58 -6.94 1.49
C SER A 94 16.67 -7.73 0.56
N LEU A 95 17.20 -8.54 -0.36
CA LEU A 95 16.39 -9.21 -1.38
C LEU A 95 15.30 -10.07 -0.77
N LYS A 96 15.67 -10.99 0.14
CA LYS A 96 14.73 -11.91 0.79
C LYS A 96 13.60 -11.19 1.52
N PRO A 97 13.85 -10.27 2.47
CA PRO A 97 12.76 -9.61 3.20
C PRO A 97 11.89 -8.71 2.31
N VAL A 98 12.45 -8.12 1.23
CA VAL A 98 11.65 -7.38 0.25
C VAL A 98 10.69 -8.31 -0.49
N MET A 99 11.18 -9.45 -0.97
CA MET A 99 10.37 -10.44 -1.68
C MET A 99 9.30 -11.06 -0.79
N GLU A 100 9.64 -11.41 0.46
CA GLU A 100 8.66 -11.92 1.44
C GLU A 100 7.57 -10.89 1.74
N THR A 101 7.90 -9.61 1.77
CA THR A 101 6.91 -8.54 1.98
C THR A 101 5.98 -8.39 0.77
N ALA A 102 6.53 -8.46 -0.45
CA ALA A 102 5.72 -8.45 -1.67
C ALA A 102 4.80 -9.68 -1.77
N LEU A 103 5.31 -10.86 -1.41
CA LEU A 103 4.55 -12.10 -1.40
C LEU A 103 3.40 -12.05 -0.39
N SER A 104 3.67 -11.62 0.85
CA SER A 104 2.62 -11.47 1.87
C SER A 104 1.49 -10.54 1.42
N LEU A 105 1.80 -9.46 0.69
CA LEU A 105 0.75 -8.58 0.16
C LEU A 105 -0.07 -9.22 -0.93
N TYR A 106 0.57 -10.02 -1.79
CA TYR A 106 -0.15 -10.77 -2.80
C TYR A 106 -1.12 -11.76 -2.15
N GLU A 107 -0.68 -12.47 -1.12
CA GLU A 107 -1.51 -13.39 -0.34
C GLU A 107 -2.66 -12.67 0.37
N ASP A 108 -2.40 -11.52 0.99
CA ASP A 108 -3.38 -10.76 1.78
C ASP A 108 -4.41 -10.02 0.92
N LEU A 109 -3.97 -9.42 -0.20
CA LEU A 109 -4.78 -8.46 -0.98
C LEU A 109 -5.11 -8.96 -2.39
N GLY A 110 -4.46 -10.03 -2.86
CA GLY A 110 -4.56 -10.49 -4.25
C GLY A 110 -4.04 -9.44 -5.24
N VAL A 111 -3.03 -8.66 -4.87
CA VAL A 111 -2.42 -7.62 -5.73
C VAL A 111 -0.97 -7.98 -5.96
N TYR A 112 -0.62 -8.21 -7.23
CA TYR A 112 0.77 -8.45 -7.61
C TYR A 112 1.52 -7.13 -7.74
N LEU A 113 2.66 -7.04 -7.07
CA LEU A 113 3.58 -5.90 -7.11
C LEU A 113 4.90 -6.36 -7.76
N PRO A 114 5.22 -5.91 -8.99
CA PRO A 114 6.48 -6.25 -9.66
C PRO A 114 7.64 -5.45 -9.05
N VAL A 115 8.29 -6.07 -8.06
CA VAL A 115 9.36 -5.44 -7.29
C VAL A 115 10.74 -5.86 -7.79
N GLN A 116 11.63 -4.87 -7.96
CA GLN A 116 13.04 -5.04 -8.20
C GLN A 116 13.85 -4.44 -7.06
N VAL A 117 14.84 -5.18 -6.56
CA VAL A 117 15.76 -4.71 -5.52
C VAL A 117 17.06 -4.27 -6.19
N ILE A 118 17.48 -3.03 -5.92
CA ILE A 118 18.70 -2.46 -6.50
C ILE A 118 19.52 -1.74 -5.44
N SER A 119 20.83 -1.94 -5.48
CA SER A 119 21.76 -1.24 -4.60
C SER A 119 21.96 0.19 -5.08
N LYS A 120 22.19 1.10 -4.14
CA LYS A 120 22.63 2.46 -4.42
C LYS A 120 23.88 2.48 -5.33
N ARG A 121 24.81 1.54 -5.13
CA ARG A 121 26.03 1.40 -5.96
C ARG A 121 25.70 1.07 -7.41
N LYS A 122 24.75 0.16 -7.66
CA LYS A 122 24.29 -0.18 -9.02
C LYS A 122 23.59 1.01 -9.68
N LEU A 123 22.73 1.71 -8.93
CA LEU A 123 22.03 2.91 -9.42
C LEU A 123 23.02 4.03 -9.82
N LEU A 124 24.08 4.24 -9.04
CA LEU A 124 25.13 5.21 -9.37
C LEU A 124 25.92 4.85 -10.63
N ARG A 125 26.25 3.56 -10.80
CA ARG A 125 26.91 3.09 -12.05
C ARG A 125 26.02 3.34 -13.27
N TRP A 126 24.72 3.10 -13.16
CA TRP A 126 23.78 3.38 -14.23
C TRP A 126 23.66 4.87 -14.56
N LYS A 127 23.76 5.75 -13.55
CA LYS A 127 23.85 7.20 -13.75
C LYS A 127 25.08 7.58 -14.58
N GLU A 128 26.25 7.05 -14.21
CA GLU A 128 27.52 7.32 -14.91
C GLU A 128 27.48 6.85 -16.38
N GLN A 129 26.83 5.73 -16.63
CA GLN A 129 26.65 5.15 -17.97
C GLN A 129 25.53 5.81 -18.79
N ARG A 130 24.83 6.82 -18.25
CA ARG A 130 23.64 7.42 -18.88
C ARG A 130 22.60 6.37 -19.29
N ASN A 131 22.39 5.38 -18.41
CA ASN A 131 21.47 4.30 -18.66
C ASN A 131 20.03 4.82 -18.57
N LYS A 132 19.19 4.50 -19.57
CA LYS A 132 17.77 4.88 -19.61
C LYS A 132 16.99 4.42 -18.37
N VAL A 133 17.34 3.28 -17.79
CA VAL A 133 16.71 2.75 -16.57
C VAL A 133 16.95 3.69 -15.38
N TYR A 134 18.12 4.33 -15.28
CA TYR A 134 18.37 5.34 -14.25
C TYR A 134 17.42 6.53 -14.40
N ASP A 135 17.23 7.01 -15.63
CA ASP A 135 16.34 8.14 -15.90
C ASP A 135 14.88 7.81 -15.59
N LEU A 136 14.44 6.58 -15.89
CA LEU A 136 13.11 6.07 -15.52
C LEU A 136 12.92 6.07 -13.99
N ILE A 137 13.83 5.43 -13.25
CA ILE A 137 13.78 5.36 -11.78
C ILE A 137 13.81 6.76 -11.16
N LYS A 138 14.62 7.67 -11.71
CA LYS A 138 14.74 9.05 -11.24
C LYS A 138 13.44 9.84 -11.41
N LYS A 139 12.74 9.64 -12.53
CA LYS A 139 11.42 10.25 -12.80
C LYS A 139 10.29 9.60 -12.00
N GLY A 140 10.49 8.36 -11.55
CA GLY A 140 9.54 7.63 -10.73
C GLY A 140 9.17 8.35 -9.43
N VAL A 141 7.94 8.11 -8.98
CA VAL A 141 7.37 8.65 -7.75
C VAL A 141 8.02 7.97 -6.54
N SER A 142 8.46 8.76 -5.57
CA SER A 142 8.98 8.22 -4.29
C SER A 142 7.80 7.93 -3.36
N ILE A 143 7.74 6.73 -2.81
CA ILE A 143 6.67 6.28 -1.89
C ILE A 143 7.17 5.96 -0.49
N LYS A 144 8.34 6.48 -0.12
CA LYS A 144 8.90 6.40 1.23
C LYS A 144 7.96 6.96 2.29
#